data_AF-A0A369WTH6-F1
#
_entry.id   AF-A0A369WTH6-F1
#
_cell.length_a   1.000
_cell.length_b   1.000
_cell.length_c   1.000
_cell.angle_alpha   90.00
_cell.angle_beta   90.00
_cell.angle_gamma   90.00
#
_symmetry.space_group_name_H-M   'P 1'
#
loop_
_entity.id
_entity.type
_entity.pdbx_description
1 polymer ?
#
loop_
_entity_poly.entity_id
_entity_poly.type
_entity_poly.pdbx_seq_one_letter_code
_entity_poly.pdbx_strand_id
1 'polypeptide(L)'
;MKPDCHTAMRLLLGQIRQALPFEMDEAQLCRGPCQGCSKKLLEFIDMELEEWQTRLDRGEQPSLGDIHKLTKRARKVYQVMQNNGLIEVVNLDQ
;
A
#
# COMPACT_ATOMS: atom_id res chain seq x y z
N MET A 1 7.73 20.86 -10.44
CA MET A 1 7.47 20.14 -11.70
C MET A 1 6.52 18.99 -11.39
N LYS A 2 5.46 18.75 -12.17
CA LYS A 2 4.61 17.56 -11.96
C LYS A 2 5.37 16.33 -12.48
N PRO A 3 5.46 15.23 -11.72
CA PRO A 3 6.12 14.01 -12.20
C PRO A 3 5.33 13.40 -13.36
N ASP A 4 6.04 12.73 -14.28
CA ASP A 4 5.41 11.85 -15.26
C ASP A 4 4.79 10.62 -14.57
N CYS A 5 3.95 9.87 -15.29
CA CYS A 5 3.24 8.72 -14.71
C CYS A 5 4.18 7.59 -14.24
N HIS A 6 5.32 7.39 -14.90
CA HIS A 6 6.26 6.33 -14.52
C HIS A 6 6.95 6.70 -13.19
N THR A 7 7.43 7.93 -13.07
CA THR A 7 7.95 8.49 -11.83
C THR A 7 6.90 8.49 -10.73
N ALA A 8 5.66 8.89 -11.04
CA ALA A 8 4.56 8.90 -10.07
C ALA A 8 4.22 7.49 -9.55
N MET A 9 4.22 6.47 -10.42
CA MET A 9 4.00 5.09 -9.98
C MET A 9 5.14 4.60 -9.07
N ARG A 10 6.41 4.83 -9.42
CA ARG A 10 7.56 4.44 -8.55
C ARG A 10 7.48 5.10 -7.17
N LEU A 11 7.13 6.38 -7.13
CA LEU A 11 6.94 7.10 -5.87
C LEU A 11 5.77 6.51 -5.06
N LEU A 12 4.66 6.15 -5.72
CA LEU A 12 3.52 5.51 -5.07
C LEU A 12 3.90 4.15 -4.47
N LEU A 13 4.64 3.29 -5.19
CA LEU A 13 5.10 2.00 -4.67
C LEU A 13 5.92 2.19 -3.39
N GLY A 14 6.86 3.15 -3.40
CA GLY A 14 7.67 3.47 -2.23
C GLY A 14 6.85 3.98 -1.05
N GLN A 15 5.88 4.87 -1.29
CA GLN A 15 4.98 5.38 -0.26
C GLN A 15 4.14 4.26 0.38
N ILE A 16 3.62 3.33 -0.41
CA ILE A 16 2.82 2.21 0.11
C ILE A 16 3.69 1.28 0.97
N ARG A 17 4.92 0.97 0.53
CA ARG A 17 5.86 0.15 1.31
C ARG A 17 6.25 0.79 2.64
N GLN A 18 6.36 2.12 2.68
CA GLN A 18 6.65 2.86 3.91
C GLN A 18 5.43 2.98 4.85
N ALA A 19 4.22 3.05 4.28
CA ALA A 19 3.01 3.29 5.06
C ALA A 19 2.40 2.02 5.67
N LEU A 20 2.67 0.83 5.12
CA LEU A 20 2.08 -0.43 5.57
C LEU A 20 3.06 -1.27 6.40
N PRO A 21 2.59 -2.01 7.42
CA PRO A 21 3.43 -2.75 8.36
C PRO A 21 3.90 -4.11 7.79
N PHE A 22 4.62 -4.11 6.66
CA PHE A 22 5.11 -5.35 6.03
C PHE A 22 6.15 -6.10 6.88
N GLU A 23 6.89 -5.39 7.74
CA GLU A 23 7.92 -5.96 8.60
C GLU A 23 7.37 -6.51 9.93
N MET A 24 6.06 -6.39 10.16
CA MET A 24 5.43 -6.83 11.39
C MET A 24 5.23 -8.36 11.41
N ASP A 25 5.54 -9.01 12.53
CA ASP A 25 5.40 -10.46 12.68
C ASP A 25 3.92 -10.90 12.55
N GLU A 26 3.71 -12.11 12.03
CA GLU A 26 2.37 -12.69 11.86
C GLU A 26 1.54 -12.68 13.15
N ALA A 27 2.17 -12.99 14.28
CA ALA A 27 1.50 -12.97 15.57
C ALA A 27 1.03 -11.56 15.95
N GLN A 28 1.74 -10.51 15.56
CA GLN A 28 1.32 -9.12 15.77
C GLN A 28 0.20 -8.70 14.82
N LEU A 29 0.26 -9.11 13.55
CA LEU A 29 -0.78 -8.82 12.56
C LEU A 29 -2.15 -9.40 12.94
N CYS A 30 -2.17 -10.50 13.69
CA CYS A 30 -3.39 -11.21 14.11
C CYS A 30 -3.86 -10.86 15.53
N ARG A 31 -3.27 -9.84 16.18
CA ARG A 31 -3.54 -9.49 17.60
C ARG A 31 -4.66 -8.46 17.84
N GLY A 32 -5.28 -7.92 16.79
CA GLY A 32 -6.31 -6.88 16.87
C GLY A 32 -7.73 -7.36 16.57
N PRO A 33 -8.72 -6.45 16.44
CA PRO A 33 -10.04 -6.83 15.94
C PRO A 33 -9.90 -7.38 14.51
N CYS A 34 -10.52 -8.53 14.23
CA CYS A 34 -10.43 -9.19 12.92
C CYS A 34 -11.39 -8.58 11.88
N GLN A 35 -11.40 -7.25 11.73
CA GLN A 35 -12.23 -6.55 10.74
C GLN A 35 -11.57 -6.63 9.35
N GLY A 36 -11.67 -7.80 8.73
CA GLY A 36 -10.84 -8.16 7.59
C GLY A 36 -9.47 -8.68 8.04
N CYS A 37 -8.94 -9.67 7.35
CA CYS A 37 -7.68 -10.31 7.73
C CYS A 37 -6.50 -9.45 7.27
N SER A 38 -5.81 -8.79 8.21
CA SER A 38 -4.66 -7.93 7.93
C SER A 38 -3.57 -8.64 7.13
N LYS A 39 -3.21 -9.87 7.52
CA LYS A 39 -2.21 -10.69 6.82
C LYS A 39 -2.56 -10.88 5.34
N LYS A 40 -3.77 -11.37 5.05
CA LYS A 40 -4.21 -11.60 3.65
C LYS A 40 -4.25 -10.31 2.83
N LEU A 41 -4.62 -9.20 3.44
CA LEU A 41 -4.67 -7.90 2.75
C LEU A 41 -3.26 -7.36 2.46
N LEU A 42 -2.30 -7.58 3.37
CA LEU A 42 -0.89 -7.27 3.15
C LEU A 42 -0.30 -8.14 2.04
N GLU A 43 -0.53 -9.45 2.07
CA GLU A 43 -0.10 -10.37 1.00
C GLU A 43 -0.67 -9.94 -0.36
N PHE A 44 -1.96 -9.59 -0.40
CA PHE A 44 -2.62 -9.14 -1.64
C PHE A 44 -1.98 -7.86 -2.19
N ILE A 45 -1.79 -6.83 -1.35
CA ILE A 45 -1.23 -5.57 -1.83
C ILE A 45 0.25 -5.73 -2.17
N ASP A 46 1.03 -6.54 -1.45
CA ASP A 46 2.44 -6.77 -1.78
C ASP A 46 2.60 -7.39 -3.17
N MET A 47 1.76 -8.37 -3.52
CA MET A 47 1.73 -8.95 -4.86
C MET A 47 1.44 -7.89 -5.94
N GLU A 48 0.52 -6.95 -5.67
CA GLU A 48 0.25 -5.84 -6.61
C GLU A 48 1.45 -4.89 -6.73
N LEU A 49 2.19 -4.66 -5.65
CA LEU A 49 3.41 -3.84 -5.68
C LEU A 49 4.53 -4.52 -6.47
N GLU A 50 4.72 -5.83 -6.29
CA GLU A 50 5.68 -6.63 -7.04
C GLU A 50 5.34 -6.71 -8.53
N GLU A 51 4.06 -6.87 -8.87
CA GLU A 51 3.59 -6.87 -10.25
C GLU A 51 3.90 -5.53 -10.92
N TRP A 52 3.57 -4.41 -10.26
CA TRP A 52 3.86 -3.09 -10.79
C TRP A 52 5.35 -2.81 -10.89
N GLN A 53 6.16 -3.21 -9.90
CA GLN A 53 7.61 -3.06 -9.95
C GLN A 53 8.17 -3.81 -11.16
N THR A 54 7.75 -5.05 -11.37
CA THR A 54 8.16 -5.87 -12.52
C THR A 54 7.77 -5.23 -13.85
N ARG A 55 6.57 -4.65 -13.96
CA ARG A 55 6.09 -3.96 -15.17
C ARG A 55 6.94 -2.71 -15.46
N LEU A 56 7.24 -1.91 -14.45
CA LEU A 56 8.10 -0.73 -14.57
C LEU A 56 9.52 -1.11 -14.98
N ASP A 57 10.09 -2.17 -14.40
CA ASP A 57 11.44 -2.65 -14.72
C ASP A 57 11.54 -3.17 -16.17
N ARG A 58 10.41 -3.59 -16.75
CA ARG A 58 10.29 -3.96 -18.18
C ARG A 58 10.02 -2.76 -19.10
N GLY A 59 9.98 -1.54 -18.56
CA GLY A 59 9.73 -0.31 -19.32
C GLY A 59 8.27 -0.06 -19.64
N GLU A 60 7.33 -0.73 -18.97
CA GLU A 60 5.91 -0.46 -19.15
C GLU A 60 5.54 0.92 -18.58
N GLN A 61 4.80 1.70 -19.37
CA GLN A 61 4.37 3.03 -18.97
C GLN A 61 2.97 2.96 -18.31
N PRO A 62 2.85 3.20 -16.99
CA PRO A 62 1.56 3.23 -16.32
C PRO A 62 0.71 4.42 -16.79
N SER A 63 -0.61 4.23 -16.77
CA SER A 63 -1.57 5.32 -16.97
C SER A 63 -1.93 6.01 -15.65
N LEU A 64 -2.53 7.21 -15.73
CA LEU A 64 -3.14 7.85 -14.57
C LEU A 64 -4.24 6.99 -13.92
N GLY A 65 -4.97 6.22 -14.74
CA GLY A 65 -5.99 5.30 -14.27
C GLY A 65 -5.41 4.16 -13.42
N ASP A 66 -4.24 3.67 -13.77
CA ASP A 66 -3.54 2.62 -13.02
C ASP A 66 -3.06 3.12 -11.67
N ILE A 67 -2.43 4.30 -11.64
CA ILE A 67 -2.00 4.98 -10.41
C ILE A 67 -3.20 5.18 -9.47
N HIS A 68 -4.34 5.63 -10.01
CA HIS A 68 -5.56 5.83 -9.23
C HIS A 68 -6.13 4.52 -8.67
N LYS A 69 -6.13 3.45 -9.47
CA LYS A 69 -6.60 2.13 -9.03
C LYS A 69 -5.73 1.59 -7.89
N LEU A 70 -4.40 1.64 -8.04
CA LEU A 70 -3.48 1.18 -7.01
C LEU A 70 -3.62 2.02 -5.73
N THR A 71 -3.71 3.35 -5.86
CA THR A 71 -3.94 4.27 -4.73
C THR A 71 -5.22 3.90 -3.97
N LYS A 72 -6.33 3.64 -4.68
CA LYS A 72 -7.60 3.24 -4.05
C LYS A 72 -7.48 1.91 -3.31
N ARG A 73 -6.78 0.92 -3.88
CA ARG A 73 -6.55 -0.39 -3.24
C ARG A 73 -5.71 -0.23 -1.98
N ALA A 74 -4.58 0.47 -2.08
CA ALA A 74 -3.69 0.73 -0.95
C ALA A 74 -4.39 1.48 0.19
N ARG A 75 -5.20 2.51 -0.12
CA ARG A 75 -5.99 3.22 0.90
C ARG A 75 -6.98 2.33 1.65
N LYS A 76 -7.65 1.41 0.97
CA LYS A 76 -8.55 0.45 1.62
C LYS A 76 -7.80 -0.48 2.56
N VAL A 77 -6.63 -0.97 2.13
CA VAL A 77 -5.77 -1.83 2.97
C VAL A 77 -5.29 -1.05 4.18
N TYR A 78 -4.79 0.16 3.99
CA TYR A 78 -4.35 1.07 5.06
C TYR A 78 -5.45 1.32 6.10
N GLN A 79 -6.69 1.59 5.66
CA GLN A 79 -7.83 1.78 6.55
C GLN A 79 -8.12 0.53 7.39
N VAL A 80 -8.03 -0.68 6.82
CA VAL A 80 -8.18 -1.91 7.58
C VAL A 80 -7.06 -2.06 8.62
N MET A 81 -5.81 -1.74 8.27
CA MET A 81 -4.71 -1.75 9.22
C MET A 81 -4.93 -0.78 10.39
N GLN A 82 -5.43 0.43 10.11
CA GLN A 82 -5.79 1.40 11.15
C GLN A 82 -6.92 0.89 12.05
N ASN A 83 -8.00 0.36 11.46
CA ASN A 83 -9.12 -0.20 12.21
C ASN A 83 -8.72 -1.41 13.06
N ASN A 84 -7.71 -2.16 12.61
CA ASN A 84 -7.14 -3.29 13.32
C ASN A 84 -6.05 -2.89 14.33
N GLY A 85 -5.78 -1.59 14.49
CA GLY A 85 -4.81 -1.06 15.45
C GLY A 85 -3.34 -1.31 15.09
N LEU A 86 -3.05 -1.57 13.82
CA LEU A 86 -1.71 -1.90 13.33
C LEU A 86 -0.94 -0.67 12.82
N ILE A 87 -1.62 0.44 12.59
CA ILE A 87 -1.04 1.71 12.16
C ILE A 87 -1.65 2.83 12.99
N GLU A 88 -0.81 3.74 13.47
CA GLU A 88 -1.26 4.93 14.20
C GLU A 88 -1.98 5.92 13.27
N VAL A 89 -3.07 6.51 13.77
CA VAL A 89 -3.71 7.65 13.11
C VAL A 89 -2.91 8.90 13.50
N VAL A 90 -2.07 9.41 12.61
CA VAL A 90 -1.44 10.71 12.81
C VAL A 90 -2.52 11.79 12.60
N ASN A 91 -3.06 12.32 13.69
CA ASN A 91 -3.90 13.52 13.64
C ASN A 91 -2.99 14.74 13.44
N LEU A 92 -3.16 15.46 12.33
CA LEU A 92 -2.38 16.65 11.99
C LEU A 92 -2.97 17.95 12.60
N ASP A 93 -3.63 17.86 13.76
CA ASP A 93 -4.20 19.00 14.48
C ASP A 93 -3.31 19.43 15.67
N GLN A 94 -2.03 19.73 15.41
CA GLN A 94 -1.16 20.47 16.33
C GLN A 94 -0.50 21.66 15.63
#